data_AF-W1YGL6-F1
#
_entry.id   AF-W1YGL6-F1
#
_cell.length_a   1.000
_cell.length_b   1.000
_cell.length_c   1.000
_cell.angle_alpha   90.00
_cell.angle_beta   90.00
_cell.angle_gamma   90.00
#
_symmetry.space_group_name_H-M   'P 1'
#
loop_
_entity.id
_entity.type
_entity.pdbx_description
1 polymer ?
#
loop_
_entity_poly.entity_id
_entity_poly.type
_entity_poly.pdbx_seq_one_letter_code
_entity_poly.pdbx_strand_id
1 'polypeptide(L)' 'LTELDAAIGDADHGANMRRGFQAAAQAVQDPALATPGAVLKKVAMTLISTIGGASGPLYGTFFLRMAGDVANPSQ' A
#
# COMPACT_ATOMS: atom_id res chain seq x y z
N LEU A 1 14.09 0.14 -9.30
CA LEU A 1 12.96 1.11 -9.26
C LEU A 1 13.45 2.52 -9.35
N THR A 2 14.22 3.04 -8.39
CA THR A 2 14.79 4.41 -8.45
C THR A 2 15.58 4.68 -9.74
N GLU A 3 16.44 3.75 -10.17
CA GLU A 3 17.20 3.91 -11.41
C GLU A 3 16.34 3.90 -12.68
N LEU A 4 15.28 3.07 -12.69
CA LEU A 4 14.31 3.02 -13.79
C LEU A 4 13.45 4.29 -13.84
N ASP A 5 13.10 4.81 -12.67
CA ASP A 5 12.34 6.04 -12.50
C ASP A 5 13.20 7.28 -12.82
N ALA A 6 14.50 7.26 -12.52
CA ALA A 6 15.42 8.33 -12.91
C ALA A 6 15.52 8.50 -14.44
N ALA A 7 15.22 7.46 -15.23
CA ALA A 7 15.28 7.53 -16.68
C ALA A 7 14.12 8.34 -17.30
N ILE A 8 12.96 8.43 -16.64
CA ILE A 8 11.72 9.01 -17.20
C ILE A 8 10.86 9.80 -16.18
N GLY A 9 11.34 9.97 -14.95
CA GLY A 9 10.61 10.52 -13.80
C GLY A 9 11.55 11.30 -12.88
N ASP A 10 11.22 11.35 -11.59
CA ASP A 10 11.92 12.16 -10.58
C ASP A 10 12.88 11.36 -9.67
N ALA A 11 13.08 10.08 -9.98
CA ALA A 11 13.93 9.14 -9.26
C ALA A 11 13.50 8.87 -7.80
N ASP A 12 12.29 9.27 -7.41
CA ASP A 12 11.82 9.13 -6.04
C ASP A 12 11.03 7.82 -5.81
N HIS A 13 10.56 7.20 -6.89
CA HIS A 13 9.54 6.15 -6.82
C HIS A 13 10.01 4.95 -5.98
N GLY A 14 11.24 4.49 -6.21
CA GLY A 14 11.80 3.36 -5.45
C GLY A 14 11.98 3.66 -3.96
N ALA A 15 12.34 4.89 -3.60
CA ALA A 15 12.47 5.31 -2.20
C ALA A 15 11.09 5.41 -1.54
N ASN A 16 10.10 5.96 -2.26
CA ASN A 16 8.73 6.08 -1.80
C ASN A 16 8.09 4.70 -1.57
N MET A 17 8.23 3.77 -2.51
CA MET A 17 7.71 2.40 -2.38
C MET A 17 8.36 1.65 -1.21
N ARG A 18 9.69 1.72 -1.08
CA ARG A 18 10.39 1.07 0.04
C ARG A 18 9.90 1.59 1.39
N ARG A 19 9.80 2.91 1.55
CA ARG A 19 9.31 3.54 2.78
C ARG A 19 7.87 3.10 3.10
N GLY A 20 6.99 3.16 2.11
CA GLY A 20 5.57 2.83 2.31
C GLY A 20 5.33 1.37 2.65
N PHE A 21 5.98 0.44 1.95
CA PHE A 21 5.82 -0.99 2.24
C PHE A 21 6.52 -1.42 3.53
N GLN A 22 7.63 -0.79 3.93
CA GLN A 22 8.20 -1.00 5.27
C GLN A 22 7.24 -0.56 6.37
N ALA A 23 6.61 0.62 6.22
CA ALA A 23 5.60 1.10 7.16
C ALA A 23 4.39 0.16 7.20
N ALA A 24 3.93 -0.33 6.04
CA ALA A 24 2.83 -1.27 5.96
C ALA A 24 3.16 -2.60 6.66
N ALA A 25 4.37 -3.14 6.45
CA ALA A 25 4.83 -4.39 7.08
C ALA A 25 4.87 -4.30 8.61
N GLN A 26 5.23 -3.13 9.16
CA GLN A 26 5.14 -2.87 10.60
C GLN A 26 3.69 -2.72 11.06
N ALA A 27 2.88 -1.99 10.30
CA ALA A 27 1.49 -1.70 10.64
C ALA A 27 0.59 -2.94 10.69
N VAL A 28 0.90 -3.99 9.93
CA VAL A 28 0.14 -5.25 9.91
C VAL A 28 0.50 -6.21 11.04
N GLN A 29 1.51 -5.90 11.87
CA GLN A 29 1.83 -6.68 13.07
C GLN A 29 0.83 -6.44 14.22
N ASP A 30 -0.15 -5.55 14.03
CA ASP A 30 -1.21 -5.29 15.00
C ASP A 30 -2.11 -6.53 15.16
N PRO A 31 -2.14 -7.17 16.35
CA PRO A 31 -2.92 -8.37 16.58
C PRO A 31 -4.44 -8.14 16.51
N ALA A 32 -4.90 -6.89 16.54
CA ALA A 32 -6.31 -6.56 16.33
C ALA A 32 -6.79 -6.78 14.88
N LEU A 33 -5.86 -6.95 13.92
CA LEU A 33 -6.18 -7.24 12.52
C LEU A 33 -6.55 -8.72 12.33
N ALA A 34 -7.75 -9.08 12.77
CA ALA A 34 -8.21 -10.46 12.84
C ALA A 34 -8.63 -11.09 11.49
N THR A 35 -8.68 -10.32 10.39
CA THR A 35 -9.14 -10.81 9.09
C THR A 35 -8.24 -10.37 7.94
N PRO A 36 -8.16 -11.14 6.84
CA PRO A 36 -7.41 -10.72 5.64
C PRO A 36 -7.89 -9.36 5.10
N GLY A 37 -9.20 -9.09 5.11
CA GLY A 37 -9.75 -7.79 4.72
C GLY A 37 -9.28 -6.65 5.62
N ALA A 38 -9.19 -6.86 6.93
CA ALA A 38 -8.65 -5.87 7.86
C ALA A 38 -7.16 -5.59 7.60
N VAL A 39 -6.36 -6.63 7.34
CA VAL A 39 -4.94 -6.50 6.98
C VAL A 39 -4.78 -5.70 5.68
N LEU A 40 -5.52 -6.05 4.62
CA LEU A 40 -5.47 -5.34 3.33
C LEU A 40 -5.91 -3.89 3.46
N LYS A 41 -6.95 -3.60 4.26
CA LYS A 41 -7.38 -2.24 4.56
C LYS A 41 -6.31 -1.45 5.32
N LYS A 42 -5.61 -2.09 6.27
CA LYS A 42 -4.49 -1.45 6.98
C LYS A 42 -3.36 -1.11 6.01
N VAL A 43 -2.97 -2.04 5.13
CA VAL A 43 -1.97 -1.79 4.08
C VAL A 43 -2.41 -0.60 3.21
N ALA A 44 -3.65 -0.61 2.71
CA ALA A 44 -4.18 0.48 1.90
C ALA A 44 -4.02 1.86 2.56
N MET A 45 -4.48 1.99 3.81
CA MET A 45 -4.41 3.26 4.54
C MET A 45 -2.97 3.70 4.82
N THR A 46 -2.08 2.75 5.10
CA THR A 46 -0.66 3.05 5.29
C THR A 46 -0.02 3.53 3.99
N LEU A 47 -0.26 2.88 2.85
CA LEU A 47 0.34 3.29 1.58
C LEU A 47 -0.16 4.68 1.13
N ILE A 48 -1.45 4.99 1.32
CA ILE A 48 -2.03 6.32 1.00
C ILE A 48 -1.32 7.43 1.78
N SER A 49 -0.95 7.19 3.04
CA SER A 49 -0.37 8.22 3.90
C SER A 49 1.16 8.29 3.86
N THR A 50 1.85 7.28 3.32
CA THR A 50 3.32 7.17 3.39
C THR A 50 4.03 7.20 2.04
N ILE A 51 3.34 6.84 0.95
CA ILE A 51 3.87 6.92 -0.42
C ILE A 51 3.44 8.26 -1.03
N GLY A 52 4.42 9.06 -1.43
CA GLY A 52 4.20 10.32 -2.14
C GLY A 52 3.84 10.12 -3.61
N GLY A 53 3.42 11.21 -4.26
CA GLY A 53 3.11 11.25 -5.68
C GLY A 53 1.90 10.40 -6.06
N ALA A 54 1.79 10.08 -7.36
CA ALA A 54 0.65 9.32 -7.90
C ALA A 54 0.56 7.88 -7.36
N SER A 55 1.69 7.31 -6.92
CA SER A 55 1.77 5.91 -6.51
C SER A 55 0.99 5.62 -5.23
N GLY A 56 0.95 6.55 -4.27
CA GLY A 56 0.25 6.36 -3.00
C GLY A 56 -1.25 6.12 -3.18
N PRO A 57 -1.98 7.02 -3.85
CA PRO A 57 -3.39 6.81 -4.16
C PRO A 57 -3.67 5.57 -5.04
N LEU A 58 -2.80 5.27 -6.01
CA LEU A 58 -2.98 4.10 -6.91
C LEU A 58 -2.87 2.78 -6.15
N TYR A 59 -1.75 2.54 -5.45
CA TYR A 59 -1.57 1.31 -4.67
C TYR A 59 -2.52 1.26 -3.48
N GLY A 60 -2.76 2.40 -2.83
CA GLY A 60 -3.76 2.51 -1.77
C GLY A 60 -5.16 2.08 -2.20
N THR A 61 -5.64 2.59 -3.33
CA THR A 61 -6.96 2.22 -3.87
C THR A 61 -7.01 0.75 -4.28
N PHE A 62 -5.95 0.23 -4.88
CA PHE A 62 -5.84 -1.19 -5.24
C PHE A 62 -6.03 -2.10 -4.00
N PHE A 63 -5.28 -1.86 -2.92
CA PHE A 63 -5.44 -2.63 -1.68
C PHE A 63 -6.80 -2.40 -1.00
N LEU A 64 -7.36 -1.20 -1.08
CA LEU A 64 -8.68 -0.90 -0.51
C LEU A 64 -9.80 -1.67 -1.22
N ARG A 65 -9.73 -1.80 -2.55
CA ARG A 65 -10.69 -2.60 -3.33
C ARG A 65 -10.58 -4.09 -3.00
N MET A 66 -9.36 -4.64 -3.00
CA MET A 66 -9.14 -6.02 -2.59
C MET A 66 -9.63 -6.31 -1.17
N ALA A 67 -9.45 -5.35 -0.24
CA ALA A 67 -9.95 -5.49 1.12
C ALA A 67 -11.49 -5.64 1.16
N GLY A 68 -12.20 -4.89 0.31
CA GLY A 68 -13.65 -5.00 0.16
C GLY A 68 -14.08 -6.36 -0.40
N ASP A 69 -13.41 -6.83 -1.45
CA ASP A 69 -13.72 -8.10 -2.11
C ASP A 69 -13.46 -9.30 -1.19
N VAL A 70 -12.35 -9.28 -0.43
CA VAL A 70 -11.99 -10.38 0.48
C VAL A 70 -12.82 -10.33 1.78
N ALA A 71 -13.31 -9.16 2.19
CA ALA A 71 -14.22 -9.05 3.33
C ALA A 71 -15.62 -9.58 3.03
N ASN A 72 -16.01 -9.64 1.75
CA ASN A 72 -17.27 -10.21 1.28
C ASN A 72 -16.98 -11.22 0.15
N PRO A 73 -16.55 -12.47 0.46
CA PRO A 73 -16.04 -13.44 -0.52
C PRO A 73 -17.00 -13.93 -1.62
N SER A 74 -18.14 -13.28 -1.84
CA SER A 74 -19.15 -13.69 -2.83
C SER A 74 -20.18 -12.59 -3.04
N GLN A 75 -20.01 -11.84 -4.13
CA GLN A 75 -21.06 -11.68 -5.15
C GLN A 75 -20.63 -12.47 -6.37
#